data_AF-A0A7W5QPH2-F1
#
_entry.id   AF-A0A7W5QPH2-F1
#
_cell.length_a   1.000
_cell.length_b   1.000
_cell.length_c   1.000
_cell.angle_alpha   90.00
_cell.angle_beta   90.00
_cell.angle_gamma   90.00
#
_symmetry.space_group_name_H-M   'P 1'
#
loop_
_entity.id
_entity.type
_entity.pdbx_description
1 polymer ?
#
loop_
_entity_poly.entity_id
_entity_poly.type
_entity_poly.pdbx_seq_one_letter_code
_entity_poly.pdbx_strand_id
1 'polypeptide(L)'
;MVGLLGALVATPALAQAVDPNQPFNDGSAAASMTAPPGVVVPGQDPGVSAVNRNEAQALAIDTNTARAERNAELQSYHAAVHDYHQAVQARRDTIAMIRTTQSRRDAAYARAMDAWHEQVAACQNGNHQACQAPTPDPAAFE
;
A
#
# COMPACT_ATOMS: atom_id res chain seq x y z
N MET A 1 17.50 50.88 -82.60
CA MET A 1 18.96 51.08 -82.60
C MET A 1 19.40 51.19 -81.14
N VAL A 2 20.37 50.35 -80.75
CA VAL A 2 21.40 50.53 -79.69
C VAL A 2 20.95 51.31 -78.44
N GLY A 3 20.73 50.74 -77.24
CA GLY A 3 21.49 49.72 -76.52
C GLY A 3 22.19 50.39 -75.34
N LEU A 4 22.06 49.87 -74.11
CA LEU A 4 23.10 49.95 -73.06
C LEU A 4 22.69 49.18 -71.79
N LEU A 5 23.61 48.33 -71.34
CA LEU A 5 23.60 47.55 -70.11
C LEU A 5 23.80 48.46 -68.88
N GLY A 6 23.29 48.04 -67.71
CA GLY A 6 23.60 48.74 -66.45
C GLY A 6 23.06 48.07 -65.18
N ALA A 7 23.81 47.08 -64.70
CA ALA A 7 23.97 46.63 -63.30
C ALA A 7 22.75 46.50 -62.37
N LEU A 8 22.27 45.26 -62.21
CA LEU A 8 21.67 44.78 -60.95
C LEU A 8 22.76 44.80 -59.86
N VAL A 9 22.69 45.75 -58.93
CA VAL A 9 23.50 45.72 -57.72
C VAL A 9 22.90 44.67 -56.78
N ALA A 10 23.33 43.42 -56.94
CA ALA A 10 23.13 42.40 -55.93
C ALA A 10 23.95 42.81 -54.70
N THR A 11 23.29 43.33 -53.67
CA THR A 11 23.89 43.39 -52.33
C THR A 11 24.28 41.96 -51.94
N PRO A 12 25.56 41.68 -51.62
CA PRO A 12 25.89 40.38 -51.08
C PRO A 12 25.12 40.23 -49.77
N ALA A 13 24.29 39.19 -49.70
CA ALA A 13 23.77 38.70 -48.43
C ALA A 13 24.99 38.48 -47.54
N LEU A 14 25.09 39.27 -46.47
CA LEU A 14 26.14 39.11 -45.48
C LEU A 14 26.04 37.67 -44.98
N ALA A 15 27.10 36.89 -45.24
CA ALA A 15 27.26 35.55 -44.72
C ALA A 15 27.04 35.59 -43.22
N GLN A 16 25.96 34.97 -42.75
CA GLN A 16 25.75 34.77 -41.33
C GLN A 16 26.87 33.84 -40.85
N ALA A 17 27.70 34.35 -39.94
CA ALA A 17 28.75 33.57 -39.33
C ALA A 17 28.12 32.31 -38.72
N VAL A 18 28.62 31.15 -39.13
CA VAL A 18 28.27 29.86 -38.52
C VAL A 18 28.62 29.96 -37.05
N ASP A 19 27.63 29.84 -36.16
CA ASP A 19 27.85 29.78 -34.72
C ASP A 19 28.69 28.53 -34.42
N PRO A 20 29.94 28.66 -33.93
CA PRO A 20 30.82 27.53 -33.67
C PRO A 20 30.28 26.58 -32.60
N ASN A 21 29.28 27.01 -31.83
CA ASN A 21 28.67 26.25 -30.74
C ASN A 21 27.28 25.70 -31.10
N GLN A 22 26.83 25.84 -32.35
CA GLN A 22 25.55 25.25 -32.75
C GLN A 22 25.67 23.71 -32.66
N PRO A 23 24.88 23.04 -31.81
CA PRO A 23 24.90 21.59 -31.74
C PRO A 23 24.44 21.01 -33.09
N PHE A 24 25.25 20.12 -33.66
CA PHE A 24 24.94 19.46 -34.92
C PHE A 24 23.67 18.63 -34.76
N ASN A 25 22.71 18.86 -35.65
CA ASN A 25 21.48 18.08 -35.71
C ASN A 25 21.75 16.76 -36.46
N ASP A 26 21.62 15.64 -35.77
CA ASP A 26 21.82 14.29 -36.31
C ASP A 26 20.51 13.62 -36.74
N GLY A 27 19.42 14.39 -36.96
CA GLY A 27 18.25 13.91 -37.67
C GLY A 27 18.71 13.28 -38.99
N SER A 28 18.71 11.94 -38.99
CA SER A 28 19.65 11.05 -39.70
C SER A 28 20.61 11.80 -40.62
N ALA A 29 21.91 11.86 -40.31
CA ALA A 29 22.90 12.67 -41.03
C ALA A 29 22.72 12.74 -42.56
N ALA A 30 22.25 11.66 -43.20
CA ALA A 30 21.89 11.61 -44.62
C ALA A 30 20.79 12.59 -45.10
N ALA A 31 19.76 12.89 -44.30
CA ALA A 31 18.62 13.74 -44.68
C ALA A 31 18.91 15.25 -44.51
N SER A 32 19.78 15.62 -43.57
CA SER A 32 20.19 17.01 -43.37
C SER A 32 21.30 17.45 -44.35
N MET A 33 22.02 16.51 -44.96
CA MET A 33 23.07 16.80 -45.97
C MET A 33 22.54 17.32 -47.31
N THR A 34 21.24 17.14 -47.58
CA THR A 34 20.55 17.63 -48.78
C THR A 34 19.68 18.86 -48.52
N ALA A 35 19.65 19.36 -47.28
CA ALA A 35 18.86 20.52 -46.88
C ALA A 35 19.66 21.84 -47.02
N PRO A 36 19.01 22.96 -47.38
CA PRO A 36 19.67 24.27 -47.40
C PRO A 36 20.21 24.68 -46.02
N PRO A 37 21.33 25.44 -45.97
CA PRO A 37 21.86 25.96 -44.71
C PRO A 37 20.79 26.71 -43.90
N GLY A 38 20.62 26.34 -42.63
CA GLY A 38 19.61 26.91 -41.74
C GLY A 38 18.29 26.15 -41.65
N VAL A 39 18.09 25.08 -42.43
CA VAL A 39 16.91 24.21 -42.35
C VAL A 39 17.27 22.91 -41.64
N VAL A 40 16.67 22.68 -40.47
CA VAL A 40 16.69 21.39 -39.80
C VAL A 40 15.53 20.55 -40.34
N VAL A 41 15.85 19.49 -41.08
CA VAL A 41 14.84 18.51 -41.48
C VAL A 41 14.53 17.64 -40.26
N PRO A 42 13.25 17.47 -39.86
CA PRO A 42 12.90 16.51 -38.83
C PRO A 42 13.29 15.10 -39.28
N GLY A 43 14.46 14.64 -38.85
CA GLY A 43 14.96 13.31 -39.17
C GLY A 43 14.53 12.32 -38.10
N GLN A 44 13.86 11.26 -38.50
CA GLN A 44 13.67 10.08 -37.65
C GLN A 44 14.87 9.17 -37.83
N ASP A 45 15.79 9.19 -36.87
CA ASP A 45 16.89 8.24 -36.84
C ASP A 45 16.35 6.82 -36.55
N PRO A 46 16.56 5.85 -37.46
CA PRO A 46 16.07 4.48 -37.27
C PRO A 46 16.63 3.82 -36.00
N GLY A 47 17.87 4.12 -35.60
CA GLY A 47 18.51 3.67 -34.36
C GLY A 47 17.82 4.22 -33.12
N VAL A 48 17.53 5.53 -33.08
CA VAL A 48 16.77 6.15 -31.97
C VAL A 48 15.35 5.57 -31.89
N SER A 49 14.69 5.36 -33.03
CA SER A 49 13.36 4.74 -33.06
C SER A 49 13.37 3.27 -32.57
N ALA A 50 14.46 2.54 -32.80
CA ALA A 50 14.63 1.18 -32.30
C ALA A 50 14.87 1.17 -30.79
N VAL A 51 15.74 2.05 -30.29
CA VAL A 51 16.00 2.19 -28.84
C VAL A 51 14.72 2.59 -28.10
N ASN A 52 13.98 3.60 -28.56
CA ASN A 52 12.73 4.02 -27.93
C ASN A 52 11.68 2.90 -27.90
N ARG A 53 11.63 2.04 -28.93
CA ARG A 53 10.76 0.85 -28.94
C ARG A 53 11.19 -0.18 -27.90
N ASN A 54 12.49 -0.42 -27.75
CA ASN A 54 13.02 -1.35 -26.75
C ASN A 54 12.76 -0.84 -25.33
N GLU A 55 12.96 0.46 -25.07
CA GLU A 55 12.67 1.08 -23.77
C GLU A 55 11.18 1.04 -23.44
N ALA A 56 10.31 1.33 -24.42
CA ALA A 56 8.87 1.21 -24.24
C ALA A 56 8.44 -0.23 -23.91
N GLN A 57 9.08 -1.22 -24.53
CA GLN A 57 8.84 -2.64 -24.22
C GLN A 57 9.34 -3.00 -22.82
N ALA A 58 10.53 -2.56 -22.43
CA ALA A 58 11.09 -2.79 -21.11
C ALA A 58 10.20 -2.18 -20.00
N LEU A 59 9.77 -0.93 -20.19
CA LEU A 59 8.85 -0.25 -19.28
C LEU A 59 7.50 -0.96 -19.18
N ALA A 60 6.97 -1.47 -20.30
CA ALA A 60 5.72 -2.22 -20.30
C ALA A 60 5.85 -3.53 -19.50
N ILE A 61 6.99 -4.24 -19.63
CA ILE A 61 7.28 -5.44 -18.85
C ILE A 61 7.36 -5.10 -17.37
N ASP A 62 8.15 -4.09 -16.99
CA ASP A 62 8.31 -3.68 -15.59
C ASP A 62 6.98 -3.27 -14.95
N THR A 63 6.18 -2.45 -15.66
CA THR A 63 4.86 -2.01 -15.20
C THR A 63 3.90 -3.19 -14.99
N ASN A 64 3.94 -4.18 -15.89
CA ASN A 64 3.09 -5.37 -15.78
C ASN A 64 3.53 -6.27 -14.62
N THR A 65 4.84 -6.43 -14.40
CA THR A 65 5.40 -7.16 -13.26
C THR A 65 5.01 -6.50 -11.95
N ALA A 66 5.26 -5.19 -11.80
CA ALA A 66 4.89 -4.44 -10.61
C ALA A 66 3.37 -4.48 -10.33
N ARG A 67 2.53 -4.46 -11.38
CA ARG A 67 1.08 -4.63 -11.23
C ARG A 67 0.73 -6.04 -10.76
N ALA A 68 1.36 -7.08 -11.29
CA ALA A 68 1.12 -8.46 -10.88
C ALA A 68 1.51 -8.68 -9.41
N GLU A 69 2.68 -8.17 -9.00
CA GLU A 69 3.16 -8.22 -7.62
C GLU A 69 2.21 -7.50 -6.65
N ARG A 70 1.79 -6.27 -6.96
CA ARG A 70 0.82 -5.55 -6.13
C ARG A 70 -0.51 -6.29 -6.02
N ASN A 71 -0.99 -6.90 -7.10
CA ASN A 71 -2.22 -7.67 -7.06
C ASN A 71 -2.08 -8.91 -6.17
N ALA A 72 -0.93 -9.60 -6.21
CA ALA A 72 -0.65 -10.73 -5.34
C ALA A 72 -0.55 -10.31 -3.86
N GLU A 73 0.09 -9.17 -3.59
CA GLU A 73 0.19 -8.59 -2.24
C GLU A 73 -1.19 -8.18 -1.69
N LEU A 74 -2.04 -7.56 -2.50
CA LEU A 74 -3.40 -7.20 -2.07
C LEU A 74 -4.22 -8.45 -1.72
N GLN A 75 -4.09 -9.53 -2.50
CA GLN A 75 -4.77 -10.79 -2.21
C GLN A 75 -4.30 -11.41 -0.88
N SER A 76 -2.98 -11.44 -0.65
CA SER A 76 -2.43 -11.96 0.61
C SER A 76 -2.81 -11.08 1.80
N TYR A 77 -2.82 -9.76 1.62
CA TYR A 77 -3.28 -8.80 2.63
C TYR A 77 -4.73 -9.04 3.02
N HIS A 78 -5.64 -9.18 2.04
CA HIS A 78 -7.05 -9.42 2.33
C HIS A 78 -7.29 -10.74 3.07
N ALA A 79 -6.56 -11.81 2.70
CA ALA A 79 -6.61 -13.08 3.43
C ALA A 79 -6.11 -12.91 4.87
N ALA A 80 -4.97 -12.26 5.07
CA ALA A 80 -4.41 -12.02 6.40
C ALA A 80 -5.32 -11.15 7.28
N VAL A 81 -5.97 -10.14 6.71
CA VAL A 81 -6.94 -9.29 7.42
C VAL A 81 -8.16 -10.10 7.83
N HIS A 82 -8.69 -10.95 6.95
CA HIS A 82 -9.81 -11.83 7.28
C HIS A 82 -9.44 -12.77 8.44
N ASP A 83 -8.29 -13.43 8.38
CA ASP A 83 -7.84 -14.35 9.43
C ASP A 83 -7.61 -13.61 10.76
N TYR A 84 -7.06 -12.39 10.70
CA TYR A 84 -6.94 -11.52 11.85
C TYR A 84 -8.30 -11.19 12.48
N HIS A 85 -9.30 -10.83 11.68
CA HIS A 85 -10.65 -10.55 12.19
C HIS A 85 -11.28 -11.79 12.85
N GLN A 86 -11.11 -12.98 12.26
CA GLN A 86 -11.58 -14.22 12.86
C GLN A 86 -10.89 -14.51 14.20
N ALA A 87 -9.57 -14.33 14.28
CA ALA A 87 -8.81 -14.53 15.51
C ALA A 87 -9.24 -13.54 16.61
N VAL A 88 -9.49 -12.28 16.25
CA VAL A 88 -10.01 -11.27 17.19
C VAL A 88 -11.39 -11.65 17.71
N GLN A 89 -12.28 -12.12 16.83
CA GLN A 89 -13.62 -12.54 17.24
C GLN A 89 -13.56 -13.75 18.18
N ALA A 90 -12.81 -14.79 17.83
CA ALA A 90 -12.64 -15.97 18.69
C ALA A 90 -12.06 -15.60 20.07
N ARG A 91 -11.11 -14.66 20.10
CA ARG A 91 -10.56 -14.15 21.37
C ARG A 91 -11.61 -13.41 22.20
N ARG A 92 -12.48 -12.61 21.57
CA ARG A 92 -13.58 -11.92 22.28
C ARG A 92 -14.55 -12.91 22.89
N ASP A 93 -14.93 -13.95 22.15
CA ASP A 93 -15.85 -14.98 22.62
C ASP A 93 -15.26 -15.75 23.80
N THR A 94 -13.96 -16.08 23.73
CA THR A 94 -13.22 -16.72 24.83
C THR A 94 -13.21 -15.84 26.09
N ILE A 95 -12.94 -14.54 25.95
CA ILE A 95 -12.95 -13.60 27.07
C ILE A 95 -14.36 -13.46 27.66
N ALA A 96 -15.40 -13.41 26.83
CA ALA A 96 -16.78 -13.33 27.29
C ALA A 96 -17.19 -14.57 28.09
N MET A 97 -16.80 -15.76 27.62
CA MET A 97 -16.99 -17.02 28.33
C MET A 97 -16.30 -16.99 29.70
N ILE A 98 -15.00 -16.63 29.74
CA ILE A 98 -14.24 -16.54 30.99
C ILE A 98 -14.90 -15.58 31.99
N ARG A 99 -15.30 -14.39 31.53
CA ARG A 99 -15.99 -13.39 32.37
C ARG A 99 -17.29 -13.94 32.95
N THR A 100 -18.07 -14.65 32.14
CA THR A 100 -19.32 -15.26 32.58
C THR A 100 -19.07 -16.34 33.64
N THR A 101 -18.10 -17.22 33.41
CA THR A 101 -17.71 -18.26 34.38
C THR A 101 -17.23 -17.65 35.69
N GLN A 102 -16.38 -16.63 35.64
CA GLN A 102 -15.88 -15.96 36.84
C GLN A 102 -17.01 -15.25 37.59
N SER A 103 -17.92 -14.56 36.89
CA SER A 103 -19.09 -13.93 37.52
C SER A 103 -20.00 -14.94 38.24
N ARG A 104 -20.18 -16.14 37.68
CA ARG A 104 -20.93 -17.22 38.35
C ARG A 104 -20.23 -17.70 39.61
N ARG A 105 -18.92 -17.90 39.55
CA ARG A 105 -18.10 -18.30 40.71
C ARG A 105 -18.13 -17.26 41.83
N ASP A 106 -18.01 -15.98 41.48
CA ASP A 106 -18.08 -14.89 42.46
C ASP A 106 -19.45 -14.85 43.14
N ALA A 107 -20.53 -15.06 42.37
CA ALA A 107 -21.89 -15.13 42.92
C ALA A 107 -22.11 -16.37 43.80
N ALA A 108 -21.56 -17.53 43.42
CA ALA A 108 -21.61 -18.75 44.20
C ALA A 108 -20.83 -18.61 45.52
N TYR A 109 -19.65 -17.99 45.47
CA TYR A 109 -18.87 -17.64 46.65
C TYR A 109 -19.62 -16.70 47.58
N ALA A 110 -20.26 -15.64 47.05
CA ALA A 110 -21.07 -14.73 47.85
C ALA A 110 -22.21 -15.47 48.59
N ARG A 111 -22.94 -16.35 47.88
CA ARG A 111 -24.00 -17.18 48.50
C ARG A 111 -23.45 -18.10 49.59
N ALA A 112 -22.28 -18.68 49.39
CA ALA A 112 -21.63 -19.51 50.41
C ALA A 112 -21.24 -18.69 51.66
N MET A 113 -20.78 -17.45 51.47
CA MET A 113 -20.50 -16.54 52.60
C MET A 113 -21.77 -16.16 53.35
N ASP A 114 -22.88 -15.90 52.66
CA ASP A 114 -24.18 -15.63 53.29
C ASP A 114 -24.65 -16.84 54.13
N ALA A 115 -24.62 -18.04 53.55
CA ALA A 115 -24.97 -19.27 54.26
C ALA A 115 -24.07 -19.53 55.48
N TRP A 116 -22.78 -19.20 55.37
CA TRP A 116 -21.84 -19.30 56.48
C TRP A 116 -22.16 -18.30 57.60
N HIS A 117 -22.49 -17.05 57.26
CA HIS A 117 -22.93 -16.07 58.25
C HIS A 117 -24.21 -16.52 58.98
N GLU A 118 -25.17 -17.10 58.27
CA GLU A 118 -26.38 -17.67 58.87
C GLU A 118 -26.06 -18.84 59.81
N GLN A 119 -25.17 -19.74 59.41
CA GLN A 119 -24.70 -20.85 60.23
C GLN A 119 -24.02 -20.35 61.52
N VAL A 120 -23.14 -19.34 61.40
CA VAL A 120 -22.46 -18.72 62.55
C VAL A 120 -23.47 -18.07 63.49
N ALA A 121 -24.44 -17.32 62.97
CA ALA A 121 -25.49 -16.70 63.77
C ALA A 121 -26.34 -17.76 64.50
N ALA A 122 -26.72 -18.85 63.82
CA ALA A 122 -27.45 -19.95 64.43
C ALA A 122 -26.65 -20.63 65.55
N CYS A 123 -25.35 -20.84 65.33
CA CYS A 123 -24.46 -21.38 66.35
C CYS A 123 -24.38 -20.47 67.59
N GLN A 124 -24.21 -19.15 67.38
CA GLN A 124 -24.18 -18.16 68.47
C GLN A 124 -25.49 -18.12 69.26
N ASN A 125 -26.63 -18.40 68.61
CA ASN A 125 -27.94 -18.52 69.25
C ASN A 125 -28.19 -19.88 69.92
N GLY A 126 -27.17 -20.74 70.04
CA GLY A 126 -27.23 -22.01 70.76
C GLY A 126 -27.62 -23.22 69.92
N ASN A 127 -27.70 -23.10 68.59
CA ASN A 127 -27.92 -24.27 67.73
C ASN A 127 -26.61 -25.09 67.59
N HIS A 128 -26.48 -26.13 68.42
CA HIS A 128 -25.32 -27.03 68.39
C HIS A 128 -25.09 -27.72 67.05
N GLN A 129 -26.14 -28.02 66.28
CA GLN A 129 -25.99 -28.64 64.95
C GLN A 129 -25.32 -27.67 63.98
N ALA A 130 -25.71 -26.38 64.01
CA ALA A 130 -25.08 -25.36 63.19
C ALA A 130 -23.61 -25.16 63.55
N CYS A 131 -23.24 -25.26 64.84
CA CYS A 131 -21.83 -25.18 65.26
C CYS A 131 -20.95 -26.33 64.75
N GLN A 132 -21.54 -27.51 64.50
CA GLN A 132 -20.81 -28.71 64.05
C GLN A 132 -20.90 -28.93 62.54
N ALA A 133 -21.78 -28.18 61.86
CA ALA A 133 -21.92 -28.28 60.42
C ALA A 133 -20.63 -27.83 59.69
N PRO A 134 -20.29 -28.45 58.55
CA PRO A 134 -19.13 -28.03 57.77
C PRO A 134 -19.35 -26.65 57.16
N THR A 135 -18.26 -25.95 56.87
CA THR A 135 -18.31 -24.67 56.12
C THR A 135 -18.99 -24.90 54.77
N PRO A 136 -19.94 -24.03 54.36
CA PRO A 136 -20.58 -24.11 53.05
C PRO A 136 -19.55 -24.07 51.91
N ASP A 137 -19.66 -25.03 50.98
CA ASP A 137 -18.81 -25.10 49.80
C ASP A 137 -19.37 -24.21 48.68
N PRO A 138 -18.62 -23.21 48.17
CA PRO A 138 -19.03 -22.40 47.02
C PRO A 138 -19.46 -23.22 45.80
N ALA A 139 -18.87 -24.39 45.55
CA ALA A 139 -19.24 -25.24 44.42
C ALA A 139 -20.68 -25.77 44.50
N ALA A 140 -21.27 -25.84 45.70
CA ALA A 140 -22.66 -26.23 45.92
C ALA A 140 -23.67 -25.13 45.52
N PHE A 141 -23.18 -23.92 45.23
CA PHE A 141 -24.00 -22.77 44.87
C PHE A 141 -23.88 -22.39 43.39
N GLU A 142 -23.14 -23.12 42.54
CA GLU A 142 -22.95 -22.79 41.12
C GLU A 142 -24.20 -22.94 40.23
#